data_AF-A0AAW8KSU2-F1
#
_entry.id   AF-A0AAW8KSU2-F1
#
_cell.length_a   1.000
_cell.length_b   1.000
_cell.length_c   1.000
_cell.angle_alpha   90.00
_cell.angle_beta   90.00
_cell.angle_gamma   90.00
#
_symmetry.space_group_name_H-M   'P 1'
#
loop_
_entity.id
_entity.type
_entity.pdbx_description
1 polymer ?
#
loop_
_entity_poly.entity_id
_entity_poly.type
_entity_poly.pdbx_seq_one_letter_code
_entity_poly.pdbx_strand_id
1 'polypeptide(L)'
;ATVMHVATPSLSAALNLTANQLLWVIDIYSLIMAGLILPMGALGDRIGFKKLLFIGTAVFGVGSLAAAFSPTAYALIASRAVLGLGAAMLIPATLSGIRNAFTEEKQRNFALGLWSTVGGGGAAFGPLVGGFVLEHFHWGAVFLINIPIILVVLVMIVMIIPKQQEKT
;
A
#
# COMPACT_ATOMS: atom_id res chain seq x y z
N ALA A 1 -5.24 13.68 3.31
CA ALA A 1 -5.47 13.23 4.70
C ALA A 1 -5.76 11.73 4.69
N THR A 2 -4.91 10.93 5.32
CA THR A 2 -5.12 9.48 5.47
C THR A 2 -5.65 9.15 6.86
N VAL A 3 -6.00 7.88 7.11
CA VAL A 3 -6.36 7.36 8.45
C VAL A 3 -5.38 7.77 9.54
N MET A 4 -4.10 7.94 9.21
CA MET A 4 -3.07 8.33 10.18
C MET A 4 -3.32 9.71 10.78
N HIS A 5 -3.88 10.67 10.02
CA HIS A 5 -4.24 11.98 10.58
C HIS A 5 -5.30 11.85 11.67
N VAL A 6 -6.25 10.92 11.50
CA VAL A 6 -7.31 10.62 12.48
C VAL A 6 -6.75 9.86 13.68
N ALA A 7 -5.75 8.99 13.48
CA ALA A 7 -5.10 8.21 14.54
C ALA A 7 -4.15 9.03 15.44
N THR A 8 -3.75 10.23 15.01
CA THR A 8 -2.72 11.06 15.65
C THR A 8 -2.85 11.22 17.18
N PRO A 9 -4.03 11.54 17.75
CA PRO A 9 -4.16 11.74 19.20
C PRO A 9 -3.91 10.43 19.97
N SER A 10 -4.47 9.33 19.48
CA SER A 10 -4.35 7.99 20.07
C SER A 10 -2.92 7.44 19.96
N LEU A 11 -2.24 7.71 18.84
CA LEU A 11 -0.85 7.33 18.59
C LEU A 11 0.11 8.10 19.51
N SER A 12 -0.11 9.41 19.66
CA SER A 12 0.70 10.28 20.52
C SER A 12 0.58 9.87 21.98
N ALA A 13 -0.63 9.57 22.46
CA ALA A 13 -0.88 9.10 23.81
C ALA A 13 -0.29 7.70 24.08
N ALA A 14 -0.33 6.79 23.09
CA ALA A 14 0.16 5.43 23.26
C ALA A 14 1.69 5.30 23.20
N LEU A 15 2.36 6.14 22.42
CA LEU A 15 3.81 6.04 22.16
C LEU A 15 4.62 7.25 22.66
N ASN A 16 3.99 8.23 23.31
CA ASN A 16 4.62 9.49 23.75
C ASN A 16 5.45 10.16 22.64
N LEU A 17 4.83 10.32 21.47
CA LEU A 17 5.53 10.84 20.28
C LEU A 17 5.96 12.29 20.48
N THR A 18 7.21 12.58 20.12
CA THR A 18 7.65 13.97 19.92
C THR A 18 7.04 14.54 18.64
N ALA A 19 6.90 15.87 18.55
CA ALA A 19 6.36 16.53 17.35
C ALA A 19 7.10 16.13 16.06
N ASN A 20 8.43 16.00 16.13
CA ASN A 20 9.25 15.58 14.99
C ASN A 20 8.94 14.13 14.57
N GLN A 21 8.80 13.21 15.52
CA GLN A 21 8.45 11.82 15.23
C GLN A 21 7.06 11.69 14.59
N LEU A 22 6.11 12.50 15.03
CA LEU A 22 4.77 12.52 14.44
C LEU A 22 4.80 12.95 12.97
N LEU A 23 5.56 14.01 12.64
CA LEU A 23 5.76 14.42 11.24
C LEU A 23 6.37 13.29 10.41
N TRP A 24 7.42 12.63 10.92
CA TRP A 24 8.02 11.50 10.24
C TRP A 24 7.04 10.34 10.02
N VAL A 25 6.21 9.99 11.01
CA VAL A 25 5.21 8.93 10.87
C VAL A 25 4.19 9.24 9.76
N ILE A 26 3.82 10.51 9.60
CA ILE A 26 2.86 10.96 8.58
C ILE A 26 3.51 10.99 7.20
N ASP A 27 4.72 11.54 7.10
CA ASP A 27 5.33 11.90 5.80
C ASP A 27 6.21 10.80 5.20
N ILE A 28 6.86 9.95 6.01
CA ILE A 28 7.86 8.98 5.52
C ILE A 28 7.29 8.04 4.46
N TYR A 29 6.03 7.64 4.60
CA TYR A 29 5.34 6.78 3.64
C TYR A 29 5.30 7.44 2.25
N SER A 30 4.83 8.68 2.18
CA SER A 30 4.69 9.45 0.94
C SER A 30 6.05 9.77 0.34
N LEU A 31 7.05 10.09 1.17
CA LEU A 31 8.41 10.39 0.75
C LEU A 31 9.07 9.17 0.09
N ILE A 32 9.04 8.01 0.76
CA ILE A 32 9.60 6.77 0.21
C ILE A 32 8.85 6.37 -1.06
N MET A 33 7.52 6.46 -1.04
CA MET A 33 6.70 6.14 -2.20
C MET A 33 7.07 7.03 -3.40
N ALA A 34 7.07 8.35 -3.23
CA ALA A 34 7.40 9.30 -4.29
C ALA A 34 8.83 9.10 -4.84
N GLY A 35 9.81 8.86 -3.96
CA GLY A 35 11.20 8.64 -4.36
C GLY A 35 11.43 7.32 -5.09
N LEU A 36 10.63 6.29 -4.81
CA LEU A 36 10.83 4.93 -5.35
C LEU A 36 9.86 4.53 -6.46
N ILE A 37 8.79 5.28 -6.74
CA ILE A 37 7.84 4.95 -7.82
C ILE A 37 8.56 4.76 -9.16
N LEU A 38 9.45 5.69 -9.56
CA LEU A 38 10.19 5.61 -10.82
C LEU A 38 11.14 4.40 -10.86
N PRO A 39 12.02 4.22 -9.86
CA PRO A 39 12.88 3.04 -9.77
C PRO A 39 12.12 1.72 -9.79
N MET A 40 11.00 1.62 -9.07
CA MET A 40 10.20 0.40 -9.02
C MET A 40 9.46 0.14 -10.33
N GLY A 41 9.05 1.19 -11.06
CA GLY A 41 8.55 1.04 -12.43
C GLY A 41 9.58 0.38 -13.34
N ALA A 42 10.81 0.93 -13.37
CA ALA A 42 11.90 0.36 -14.16
C ALA A 42 12.27 -1.07 -13.72
N LEU A 43 12.18 -1.36 -12.42
CA LEU A 43 12.38 -2.72 -11.91
C LEU A 43 11.28 -3.67 -12.41
N GLY A 44 10.03 -3.23 -12.39
CA GLY A 44 8.87 -3.99 -12.87
C GLY A 44 8.94 -4.33 -14.36
N ASP A 45 9.45 -3.40 -15.16
CA ASP A 45 9.68 -3.63 -16.59
C ASP A 45 10.74 -4.72 -16.83
N ARG A 46 11.71 -4.89 -15.91
CA ARG A 46 12.77 -5.90 -16.00
C ARG A 46 12.35 -7.27 -15.48
N ILE A 47 11.76 -7.33 -14.28
CA ILE A 47 11.43 -8.61 -13.63
C ILE A 47 10.02 -9.12 -13.98
N GLY A 48 9.21 -8.28 -14.64
CA GLY A 48 7.82 -8.53 -14.95
C GLY A 48 6.86 -7.98 -13.89
N PHE A 49 5.75 -7.41 -14.33
CA PHE A 49 4.79 -6.74 -13.45
C PHE A 49 4.12 -7.72 -12.48
N LYS A 50 3.91 -8.99 -12.86
CA LYS A 50 3.35 -10.00 -11.94
C LYS A 50 4.26 -10.26 -10.74
N LYS A 51 5.58 -10.41 -10.98
CA LYS A 51 6.56 -10.64 -9.90
C LYS A 51 6.64 -9.40 -9.00
N LEU A 52 6.72 -8.22 -9.60
CA LEU A 52 6.75 -6.97 -8.85
C LEU A 52 5.48 -6.77 -8.02
N LEU A 53 4.30 -7.08 -8.58
CA LEU A 53 3.02 -6.99 -7.87
C LEU A 53 3.00 -7.92 -6.66
N PHE A 54 3.40 -9.18 -6.84
CA PHE A 54 3.46 -10.17 -5.75
C PHE A 54 4.42 -9.73 -4.63
N ILE A 55 5.65 -9.32 -4.98
CA ILE A 55 6.64 -8.85 -4.01
C ILE A 55 6.14 -7.59 -3.31
N GLY A 56 5.63 -6.62 -4.05
CA GLY A 56 5.08 -5.37 -3.50
C GLY A 56 3.93 -5.62 -2.53
N THR A 57 3.00 -6.51 -2.87
CA THR A 57 1.90 -6.92 -1.99
C THR A 57 2.43 -7.59 -0.72
N ALA A 58 3.42 -8.49 -0.83
CA ALA A 58 4.02 -9.15 0.33
C ALA A 58 4.77 -8.15 1.24
N VAL A 59 5.58 -7.25 0.66
CA VAL A 59 6.29 -6.19 1.38
C VAL A 59 5.31 -5.27 2.11
N PHE A 60 4.22 -4.87 1.44
CA PHE A 60 3.17 -4.08 2.06
C PHE A 60 2.51 -4.84 3.23
N GLY A 61 2.28 -6.15 3.09
CA GLY A 61 1.74 -7.00 4.16
C GLY A 61 2.62 -7.06 5.39
N VAL A 62 3.90 -7.35 5.18
CA VAL A 62 4.90 -7.40 6.26
C VAL A 62 5.02 -6.03 6.94
N GLY A 63 5.08 -4.94 6.17
CA GLY A 63 5.11 -3.58 6.73
C GLY A 63 3.85 -3.25 7.54
N SER A 64 2.69 -3.76 7.14
CA SER A 64 1.43 -3.55 7.84
C SER A 64 1.38 -4.31 9.17
N LEU A 65 1.86 -5.57 9.20
CA LEU A 65 2.01 -6.32 10.45
C LEU A 65 3.01 -5.64 11.39
N ALA A 66 4.18 -5.25 10.87
CA ALA A 66 5.21 -4.59 11.66
C ALA A 66 4.70 -3.26 12.26
N ALA A 67 3.92 -2.49 11.51
CA ALA A 67 3.30 -1.26 11.99
C ALA A 67 2.22 -1.53 13.05
N ALA A 68 1.40 -2.56 12.88
CA ALA A 68 0.35 -2.93 13.84
C ALA A 68 0.90 -3.27 15.23
N PHE A 69 2.07 -3.91 15.27
CA PHE A 69 2.74 -4.35 16.50
C PHE A 69 3.95 -3.49 16.87
N SER A 70 4.07 -2.28 16.34
CA SER A 70 5.24 -1.42 16.59
C SER A 70 5.29 -0.97 18.06
N PRO A 71 6.35 -1.32 18.81
CA PRO A 71 6.46 -0.98 20.23
C PRO A 71 6.97 0.44 20.48
N THR A 72 7.55 1.09 19.47
CA THR A 72 8.17 2.42 19.58
C THR A 72 7.90 3.29 18.36
N ALA A 73 8.06 4.60 18.52
CA ALA A 73 7.96 5.59 17.44
C ALA A 73 8.84 5.25 16.23
N TYR A 74 10.12 4.91 16.49
CA TYR A 74 11.07 4.58 15.43
C TYR A 74 10.71 3.29 14.70
N ALA A 75 10.21 2.28 15.42
CA ALA A 75 9.72 1.05 14.80
C ALA A 75 8.53 1.33 13.87
N LEU A 76 7.63 2.24 14.29
CA LEU A 76 6.49 2.64 13.46
C LEU A 76 6.92 3.43 12.21
N ILE A 77 7.87 4.36 12.35
CA ILE A 77 8.45 5.12 11.22
C ILE A 77 9.11 4.15 10.22
N ALA A 78 9.91 3.20 10.70
CA ALA A 78 10.55 2.20 9.85
C ALA A 78 9.50 1.32 9.13
N SER A 79 8.47 0.87 9.85
CA SER A 79 7.38 0.08 9.26
C SER A 79 6.60 0.89 8.21
N ARG A 80 6.40 2.19 8.43
CA ARG A 80 5.79 3.11 7.46
C ARG A 80 6.65 3.28 6.21
N ALA A 81 7.97 3.32 6.35
CA ALA A 81 8.89 3.33 5.21
C ALA A 81 8.77 2.04 4.38
N VAL A 82 8.68 0.87 5.03
CA VAL A 82 8.45 -0.42 4.35
C VAL A 82 7.10 -0.43 3.61
N LEU A 83 6.05 0.13 4.22
CA LEU A 83 4.76 0.30 3.55
C LEU A 83 4.86 1.20 2.32
N GLY A 84 5.63 2.30 2.40
CA GLY A 84 5.89 3.19 1.27
C GLY A 84 6.62 2.48 0.12
N LEU A 85 7.59 1.63 0.46
CA LEU A 85 8.29 0.77 -0.51
C LEU A 85 7.33 -0.20 -1.21
N GLY A 86 6.48 -0.90 -0.45
CA GLY A 86 5.46 -1.78 -1.02
C GLY A 86 4.51 -1.02 -1.95
N ALA A 87 4.04 0.16 -1.53
CA ALA A 87 3.16 1.00 -2.35
C ALA A 87 3.83 1.46 -3.67
N ALA A 88 5.11 1.83 -3.62
CA ALA A 88 5.89 2.20 -4.79
C ALA A 88 5.99 1.08 -5.83
N MET A 89 5.95 -0.19 -5.41
CA MET A 89 5.93 -1.35 -6.30
C MET A 89 4.54 -1.59 -6.90
N LEU A 90 3.47 -1.42 -6.09
CA LEU A 90 2.10 -1.74 -6.49
C LEU A 90 1.57 -0.84 -7.60
N ILE A 91 1.83 0.46 -7.55
CA ILE A 91 1.32 1.44 -8.53
C ILE A 91 1.77 1.10 -9.96
N PRO A 92 3.08 1.03 -10.27
CA PRO A 92 3.52 0.70 -11.62
C PRO A 92 3.14 -0.73 -12.02
N ALA A 93 3.20 -1.69 -11.10
CA ALA A 93 2.85 -3.08 -11.41
C ALA A 93 1.38 -3.26 -11.79
N THR A 94 0.46 -2.57 -11.13
CA THR A 94 -0.97 -2.64 -11.44
C THR A 94 -1.30 -1.95 -12.77
N LEU A 95 -0.72 -0.77 -13.03
CA LEU A 95 -0.91 -0.06 -14.30
C LEU A 95 -0.35 -0.85 -15.48
N SER A 96 0.87 -1.40 -15.36
CA SER A 96 1.46 -2.27 -16.37
C SER A 96 0.67 -3.57 -16.55
N GLY A 97 0.10 -4.12 -15.46
CA GLY A 97 -0.78 -5.28 -15.54
C GLY A 97 -2.06 -5.02 -16.34
N ILE A 98 -2.74 -3.89 -16.08
CA ILE A 98 -3.93 -3.48 -16.84
C ILE A 98 -3.59 -3.30 -18.32
N ARG A 99 -2.49 -2.61 -18.62
CA ARG A 99 -2.06 -2.36 -20.01
C ARG A 99 -1.71 -3.64 -20.77
N ASN A 100 -1.17 -4.65 -20.11
CA ASN A 100 -0.84 -5.94 -20.73
C ASN A 100 -2.05 -6.87 -20.83
N ALA A 101 -2.98 -6.82 -19.88
CA ALA A 101 -4.16 -7.69 -19.87
C ALA A 101 -5.22 -7.26 -20.89
N PHE A 102 -5.36 -5.95 -21.13
CA PHE A 102 -6.36 -5.40 -22.05
C PHE A 102 -5.68 -4.80 -23.29
N THR A 103 -5.73 -5.52 -24.40
CA THR A 103 -5.20 -5.09 -25.70
C THR A 103 -6.10 -4.05 -26.38
N GLU A 104 -7.42 -4.20 -26.23
CA GLU A 104 -8.43 -3.30 -26.78
C GLU A 104 -8.47 -1.96 -26.02
N GLU A 105 -8.32 -0.85 -26.74
CA GLU A 105 -8.21 0.49 -26.14
C GLU A 105 -9.44 0.85 -25.28
N LYS A 106 -10.65 0.54 -25.76
CA LYS A 106 -11.89 0.81 -25.04
C LYS A 106 -11.97 0.05 -23.71
N GLN A 107 -11.56 -1.22 -23.71
CA GLN A 107 -11.56 -2.05 -22.49
C GLN A 107 -10.49 -1.59 -21.51
N ARG A 108 -9.30 -1.25 -22.01
CA ARG A 108 -8.20 -0.70 -21.21
C ARG A 108 -8.58 0.61 -20.54
N ASN A 109 -9.18 1.54 -21.28
CA ASN A 109 -9.62 2.83 -20.73
C ASN A 109 -10.70 2.64 -19.65
N PHE A 110 -11.62 1.70 -19.86
CA PHE A 110 -12.61 1.34 -18.84
C PHE A 110 -11.96 0.74 -17.59
N ALA A 111 -11.00 -0.18 -17.75
CA ALA A 111 -10.26 -0.78 -16.64
C ALA A 111 -9.44 0.25 -15.84
N LEU A 112 -8.78 1.19 -16.53
CA LEU A 112 -8.08 2.31 -15.90
C LEU A 112 -9.03 3.28 -15.18
N GLY A 113 -10.22 3.50 -15.76
CA GLY A 113 -11.30 4.25 -15.13
C GLY A 113 -11.72 3.59 -13.81
N LEU A 114 -11.99 2.29 -13.82
CA LEU A 114 -12.36 1.53 -12.63
C LEU A 114 -11.22 1.53 -11.59
N TRP A 115 -9.97 1.34 -12.01
CA TRP A 115 -8.80 1.44 -11.14
C TRP A 115 -8.73 2.80 -10.43
N SER A 116 -8.99 3.89 -11.17
CA SER A 116 -9.01 5.25 -10.63
C SER A 116 -10.18 5.46 -9.67
N THR A 117 -11.37 4.95 -10.01
CA THR A 117 -12.56 5.02 -9.14
C THR A 117 -12.35 4.28 -7.84
N VAL A 118 -11.77 3.07 -7.88
CA VAL A 118 -11.44 2.29 -6.69
C VAL A 118 -10.38 3.00 -5.85
N GLY A 119 -9.34 3.56 -6.49
CA GLY A 119 -8.31 4.35 -5.80
C GLY A 119 -8.88 5.59 -5.11
N GLY A 120 -9.73 6.35 -5.80
CA GLY A 120 -10.40 7.53 -5.25
C GLY A 120 -11.40 7.18 -4.15
N GLY A 121 -12.20 6.12 -4.36
CA GLY A 121 -13.11 5.59 -3.34
C GLY A 121 -12.36 5.14 -2.09
N GLY A 122 -11.27 4.41 -2.24
CA GLY A 122 -10.42 4.00 -1.12
C GLY A 122 -9.85 5.19 -0.34
N ALA A 123 -9.46 6.28 -1.02
CA ALA A 123 -9.01 7.49 -0.36
C ALA A 123 -10.13 8.20 0.43
N ALA A 124 -11.37 8.17 -0.06
CA ALA A 124 -12.53 8.76 0.60
C ALA A 124 -13.02 7.91 1.79
N PHE A 125 -13.15 6.60 1.60
CA PHE A 125 -13.61 5.67 2.63
C PHE A 125 -12.54 5.35 3.67
N GLY A 126 -11.25 5.51 3.33
CA GLY A 126 -10.12 5.22 4.21
C GLY A 126 -10.28 5.87 5.60
N PRO A 127 -10.35 7.21 5.71
CA PRO A 127 -10.54 7.89 6.99
C PRO A 127 -11.79 7.47 7.76
N LEU A 128 -12.90 7.16 7.08
CA LEU A 128 -14.15 6.72 7.71
C LEU A 128 -13.98 5.35 8.37
N VAL A 129 -13.46 4.38 7.62
CA VAL A 129 -13.20 3.02 8.13
C VAL A 129 -12.13 3.06 9.23
N GLY A 130 -11.08 3.84 9.03
CA GLY A 130 -10.03 4.03 10.01
C GLY A 130 -10.53 4.66 11.31
N GLY A 131 -11.36 5.71 11.23
CA GLY A 131 -11.97 6.35 12.38
C GLY A 131 -12.86 5.39 13.17
N PHE A 132 -13.75 4.66 12.49
CA PHE A 132 -14.60 3.66 13.11
C PHE A 132 -13.79 2.56 13.84
N VAL A 133 -12.70 2.09 13.23
CA VAL A 133 -11.83 1.10 13.86
C VAL A 133 -11.11 1.67 15.08
N LEU A 134 -10.69 2.93 15.04
CA LEU A 134 -10.03 3.60 16.17
C LEU A 134 -10.97 3.89 17.34
N GLU A 135 -12.28 3.99 17.09
CA GLU A 135 -13.30 4.14 18.14
C GLU A 135 -13.49 2.85 18.95
N HIS A 136 -13.33 1.69 18.31
CA HIS A 136 -13.62 0.38 18.92
C HIS A 136 -12.39 -0.46 19.25
N PHE A 137 -11.26 -0.24 18.58
CA PHE A 137 -10.06 -1.07 18.67
C PHE A 137 -8.80 -0.23 18.89
N HIS A 138 -7.72 -0.91 19.28
CA HIS A 138 -6.40 -0.31 19.42
C HIS A 138 -5.90 0.29 18.10
N TRP A 139 -5.06 1.33 18.15
CA TRP A 139 -4.58 2.06 16.97
C TRP A 139 -3.91 1.16 15.92
N GLY A 140 -3.21 0.10 16.33
CA GLY A 140 -2.59 -0.86 15.43
C GLY A 140 -3.58 -1.61 14.53
N ALA A 141 -4.86 -1.68 14.90
CA ALA A 141 -5.89 -2.38 14.14
C ALA A 141 -6.12 -1.79 12.75
N VAL A 142 -5.88 -0.48 12.55
CA VAL A 142 -6.00 0.15 11.22
C VAL A 142 -5.04 -0.44 10.20
N PHE A 143 -3.91 -1.00 10.65
CA PHE A 143 -2.95 -1.70 9.80
C PHE A 143 -3.34 -3.17 9.60
N LEU A 144 -4.02 -3.79 10.57
CA LEU A 144 -4.47 -5.17 10.46
C LEU A 144 -5.58 -5.35 9.42
N ILE A 145 -6.40 -4.33 9.17
CA ILE A 145 -7.43 -4.33 8.11
C ILE A 145 -6.81 -4.65 6.73
N ASN A 146 -5.57 -4.23 6.50
CA ASN A 146 -4.90 -4.51 5.23
C ASN A 146 -4.58 -6.00 5.05
N ILE A 147 -4.41 -6.76 6.14
CA ILE A 147 -3.92 -8.14 6.08
C ILE A 147 -4.89 -9.09 5.36
N PRO A 148 -6.21 -9.12 5.67
CA PRO A 148 -7.17 -9.90 4.89
C PRO A 148 -7.15 -9.52 3.40
N ILE A 149 -7.09 -8.23 3.09
CA ILE A 149 -7.07 -7.74 1.71
C ILE A 149 -5.82 -8.24 0.98
N ILE A 150 -4.66 -8.13 1.63
CA ILE A 150 -3.36 -8.58 1.09
C ILE A 150 -3.36 -10.07 0.82
N LEU A 151 -3.90 -10.89 1.74
CA LEU A 151 -4.00 -12.33 1.54
C LEU A 151 -4.86 -12.67 0.31
N VAL A 152 -6.04 -12.04 0.18
CA VAL A 152 -6.91 -12.24 -0.99
C VAL A 152 -6.19 -11.80 -2.27
N VAL A 153 -5.52 -10.65 -2.25
CA VAL A 153 -4.75 -10.14 -3.41
C VAL A 153 -3.62 -11.11 -3.79
N LEU A 154 -2.83 -11.61 -2.83
CA LEU A 154 -1.78 -12.58 -3.11
C LEU A 154 -2.32 -13.86 -3.75
N VAL A 155 -3.44 -14.38 -3.23
CA VAL A 155 -4.12 -15.55 -3.81
C VAL A 155 -4.59 -15.25 -5.24
N MET A 156 -5.23 -14.10 -5.46
CA MET A 156 -5.68 -13.68 -6.80
C MET A 156 -4.52 -13.52 -7.78
N ILE A 157 -3.38 -12.96 -7.35
CA ILE A 157 -2.19 -12.82 -8.21
C ILE A 157 -1.69 -14.19 -8.66
N VAL A 158 -1.66 -15.17 -7.77
CA VAL A 158 -1.18 -16.51 -8.09
C VAL A 158 -2.16 -17.25 -9.01
N MET A 159 -3.45 -17.18 -8.72
CA MET A 159 -4.50 -17.93 -9.42
C MET A 159 -4.94 -17.32 -10.76
N ILE A 160 -5.06 -15.99 -10.84
CA ILE A 160 -5.72 -15.31 -11.96
C ILE A 160 -4.71 -14.75 -12.95
N ILE A 161 -3.62 -14.14 -12.47
CA ILE A 161 -2.68 -13.44 -13.35
C ILE A 161 -1.77 -14.49 -14.01
N PRO A 162 -1.77 -14.65 -15.34
CA PRO A 162 -0.86 -15.60 -16.00
C PRO A 162 0.61 -15.19 -15.81
N LYS A 163 1.53 -16.15 -15.82
CA LYS A 163 2.97 -15.85 -15.82
C LYS A 163 3.31 -15.12 -17.13
N GLN A 164 4.02 -14.00 -17.02
CA GLN A 164 4.52 -13.28 -18.19
C GLN A 164 5.54 -14.17 -18.91
N GLN A 165 5.39 -14.36 -20.21
CA GLN A 165 6.39 -15.05 -21.01
C GLN A 165 7.67 -14.19 -21.01
N GLU A 166 8.79 -14.77 -20.58
CA GLU A 166 10.10 -14.14 -20.74
C GLU A 166 10.31 -13.93 -22.24
N LYS A 167 10.51 -12.67 -22.65
CA LYS A 167 11.05 -12.40 -23.98
C LYS A 167 12.50 -12.86 -23.95
N THR A 168 12.74 -14.12 -24.32
CA THR A 168 14.03 -14.64 -24.77
C THR A 168 14.53 -13.86 -25.97
#